data_AF-A0A8I1SCI8-F1
#
_entry.id   AF-A0A8I1SCI8-F1
#
_cell.length_a   1.000
_cell.length_b   1.000
_cell.length_c   1.000
_cell.angle_alpha   90.00
_cell.angle_beta   90.00
_cell.angle_gamma   90.00
#
_symmetry.space_group_name_H-M   'P 1'
#
loop_
_entity.id
_entity.type
_entity.pdbx_description
1 polymer ?
#
loop_
_entity_poly.entity_id
_entity_poly.type
_entity_poly.pdbx_seq_one_letter_code
_entity_poly.pdbx_strand_id
1 'polypeptide(L)'
;TLTATVTAELTATTWDMGEPADPATPTATVPAVQCAGPGMPYTAGANPAAPPCGYTYLWRSLPERTTGAGTWPVTVTAHWTITWTLSTGATGTDTVDTRTTVPLRVREWHSILQNTTDN
;
A
#
# COMPACT_ATOMS: atom_id res chain seq x y z
N THR A 1 28.32 -24.89 20.03
CA THR A 1 27.78 -24.06 18.94
C THR A 1 26.71 -23.16 19.50
N LEU A 2 26.73 -21.88 19.16
CA LEU A 2 25.68 -20.93 19.54
C LEU A 2 24.61 -20.98 18.43
N THR A 3 23.36 -21.26 18.78
CA THR A 3 22.23 -21.22 17.83
C THR A 3 21.17 -20.22 18.29
N ALA A 4 20.37 -19.75 17.35
CA ALA A 4 19.27 -18.82 17.60
C ALA A 4 17.97 -19.36 16.98
N THR A 5 16.87 -19.27 17.72
CA THR A 5 15.51 -19.37 17.16
C THR A 5 15.00 -17.96 16.95
N VAL A 6 14.54 -17.64 15.75
CA VAL A 6 14.13 -16.29 15.34
C VAL A 6 12.72 -16.35 14.78
N THR A 7 11.83 -15.48 15.27
CA THR A 7 10.46 -15.33 14.78
C THR A 7 10.26 -13.90 14.33
N ALA A 8 9.77 -13.69 13.10
CA ALA A 8 9.44 -12.38 12.57
C ALA A 8 7.92 -12.24 12.45
N GLU A 9 7.38 -11.14 12.95
CA GLU A 9 5.96 -10.79 12.90
C GLU A 9 5.78 -9.46 12.16
N LEU A 10 4.90 -9.45 11.15
CA LEU A 10 4.55 -8.23 10.43
C LEU A 10 3.57 -7.41 11.27
N THR A 11 4.01 -6.28 11.79
CA THR A 11 3.20 -5.46 12.70
C THR A 11 2.47 -4.34 11.98
N ALA A 12 3.06 -3.76 10.94
CA ALA A 12 2.45 -2.68 10.17
C ALA A 12 2.95 -2.62 8.73
N THR A 13 2.21 -1.92 7.88
CA THR A 13 2.66 -1.49 6.56
C THR A 13 2.39 0.00 6.36
N THR A 14 3.34 0.68 5.73
CA THR A 14 3.25 2.09 5.35
C THR A 14 3.32 2.19 3.83
N TRP A 15 2.33 2.86 3.23
CA TRP A 15 2.10 2.89 1.79
C TRP A 15 2.26 4.30 1.23
N ASP A 16 3.30 4.52 0.44
CA ASP A 16 3.45 5.68 -0.43
C ASP A 16 2.72 5.39 -1.74
N MET A 17 1.58 6.01 -1.99
CA MET A 17 0.73 5.66 -3.14
C MET A 17 1.19 6.28 -4.47
N GLY A 18 2.23 7.12 -4.44
CA GLY A 18 2.87 7.72 -5.61
C GLY A 18 2.05 8.81 -6.32
N GLU A 19 0.83 9.09 -5.85
CA GLU A 19 0.00 10.18 -6.33
C GLU A 19 0.49 11.53 -5.75
N PRO A 20 0.69 12.56 -6.59
CA PRO A 20 0.97 13.90 -6.09
C PRO A 20 -0.30 14.54 -5.52
N ALA A 21 -0.13 15.38 -4.49
CA ALA A 21 -1.21 16.15 -3.88
C ALA A 21 -1.81 17.16 -4.88
N ASP A 22 -0.98 17.71 -5.76
CA ASP A 22 -1.39 18.59 -6.84
C ASP A 22 -0.69 18.16 -8.15
N PRO A 23 -1.43 17.80 -9.23
CA PRO A 23 -0.85 17.46 -10.51
C PRO A 23 -0.02 18.58 -11.14
N ALA A 24 -0.31 19.84 -10.82
CA ALA A 24 0.48 20.99 -11.27
C ALA A 24 1.78 21.14 -10.46
N THR A 25 1.87 20.50 -9.29
CA THR A 25 3.01 20.56 -8.39
C THR A 25 3.46 19.14 -7.99
N PRO A 26 4.15 18.40 -8.89
CA PRO A 26 4.43 16.96 -8.71
C PRO A 26 5.29 16.62 -7.48
N THR A 27 5.97 17.60 -6.91
CA THR A 27 6.79 17.47 -5.71
C THR A 27 5.98 17.44 -4.42
N ALA A 28 4.73 17.94 -4.44
CA ALA A 28 3.83 17.83 -3.31
C ALA A 28 3.26 16.40 -3.29
N THR A 29 3.56 15.61 -2.26
CA THR A 29 3.11 14.22 -2.14
C THR A 29 1.90 14.12 -1.23
N VAL A 30 1.00 13.18 -1.54
CA VAL A 30 -0.06 12.79 -0.60
C VAL A 30 0.57 12.04 0.58
N PRO A 31 0.08 12.23 1.82
CA PRO A 31 0.58 11.48 2.98
C PRO A 31 0.50 9.97 2.77
N ALA A 32 1.50 9.26 3.31
CA ALA A 32 1.52 7.80 3.30
C ALA A 32 0.35 7.22 4.10
N VAL A 33 -0.19 6.09 3.65
CA VAL A 33 -1.26 5.37 4.34
C VAL A 33 -0.66 4.30 5.25
N GLN A 34 -1.04 4.32 6.53
CA GLN A 34 -0.60 3.33 7.48
C GLN A 34 -1.68 2.28 7.74
N CYS A 35 -1.28 1.01 7.69
CA CYS A 35 -2.11 -0.15 7.94
C CYS A 35 -1.54 -0.97 9.10
N ALA A 36 -2.40 -1.48 9.99
CA ALA A 36 -2.02 -2.53 10.91
C ALA A 36 -1.82 -3.85 10.13
N GLY A 37 -0.69 -4.52 10.36
CA GLY A 37 -0.30 -5.72 9.62
C GLY A 37 -0.25 -5.53 8.10
N PRO A 38 -0.59 -6.57 7.31
CA PRO A 38 -0.49 -6.55 5.85
C PRO A 38 -1.62 -5.76 5.15
N GLY A 39 -2.63 -5.28 5.89
CA GLY A 39 -3.86 -4.75 5.30
C GLY A 39 -4.82 -5.86 4.83
N MET A 40 -5.84 -5.48 4.06
CA MET A 40 -6.86 -6.40 3.55
C MET A 40 -6.69 -6.61 2.03
N PRO A 41 -6.55 -7.86 1.55
CA PRO A 41 -6.50 -8.13 0.12
C PRO A 41 -7.77 -7.66 -0.60
N TYR A 42 -7.61 -7.19 -1.83
CA TYR A 42 -8.75 -6.86 -2.68
C TYR A 42 -9.61 -8.11 -2.93
N THR A 43 -10.92 -7.98 -2.72
CA THR A 43 -11.92 -8.98 -3.10
C THR A 43 -12.94 -8.31 -4.02
N ALA A 44 -13.28 -8.97 -5.14
CA ALA A 44 -14.28 -8.44 -6.06
C ALA A 44 -15.62 -8.24 -5.33
N GLY A 45 -16.24 -7.06 -5.52
CA GLY A 45 -17.48 -6.69 -4.83
C GLY A 45 -17.30 -6.28 -3.36
N ALA A 46 -16.07 -6.24 -2.82
CA ALA A 46 -15.82 -5.64 -1.52
C ALA A 46 -16.25 -4.18 -1.53
N ASN A 47 -16.89 -3.73 -0.45
CA ASN A 47 -17.20 -2.32 -0.27
C ASN A 47 -15.87 -1.53 -0.23
N PRO A 48 -15.62 -0.61 -1.19
CA PRO A 48 -14.36 0.14 -1.24
C PRO A 48 -14.15 1.05 -0.03
N ALA A 49 -15.21 1.37 0.72
CA ALA A 49 -15.13 2.14 1.96
C ALA A 49 -14.88 1.28 3.22
N ALA A 50 -14.88 -0.04 3.11
CA ALA A 50 -14.74 -0.96 4.25
C ALA A 50 -13.31 -1.31 4.71
N PRO A 51 -12.23 -1.22 3.89
CA PRO A 51 -10.89 -1.56 4.36
C PRO A 51 -10.43 -0.64 5.50
N PRO A 52 -9.72 -1.15 6.52
CA PRO A 52 -9.31 -0.36 7.69
C PRO A 52 -8.29 0.74 7.35
N CYS A 53 -7.65 0.68 6.18
CA CYS A 53 -6.60 1.59 5.73
C CYS A 53 -6.58 1.71 4.19
N GLY A 54 -7.74 1.93 3.58
CA GLY A 54 -7.86 2.10 2.13
C GLY A 54 -7.33 3.44 1.62
N TYR A 55 -6.96 3.48 0.33
CA TYR A 55 -6.61 4.71 -0.38
C TYR A 55 -7.45 4.85 -1.65
N THR A 56 -7.98 6.05 -1.88
CA THR A 56 -8.69 6.38 -3.13
C THR A 56 -7.86 7.39 -3.90
N TYR A 57 -7.46 7.00 -5.11
CA TYR A 57 -6.80 7.92 -6.03
C TYR A 57 -7.77 8.98 -6.53
N LEU A 58 -7.33 10.23 -6.52
CA LEU A 58 -8.07 11.34 -7.12
C LEU A 58 -7.75 11.49 -8.61
N TRP A 59 -6.59 11.02 -9.04
CA TRP A 59 -6.04 11.24 -10.36
C TRP A 59 -5.70 9.93 -11.06
N ARG A 60 -6.16 9.86 -12.31
CA ARG A 60 -5.72 8.84 -13.27
C ARG A 60 -4.22 8.94 -13.50
N SER A 61 -3.57 7.79 -13.64
CA SER A 61 -2.13 7.68 -13.94
C SER A 61 -1.86 7.87 -15.44
N LEU A 62 -2.28 9.01 -16.00
CA LEU A 62 -2.05 9.33 -17.42
C LEU A 62 -0.55 9.55 -17.70
N PRO A 63 -0.03 9.17 -18.88
CA PRO A 63 1.38 9.35 -19.22
C PRO A 63 1.89 10.79 -19.00
N GLU A 64 1.06 11.80 -19.30
CA GLU A 64 1.38 13.22 -19.14
C GLU A 64 1.59 13.62 -17.67
N ARG A 65 1.02 12.86 -16.73
CA ARG A 65 1.13 13.10 -15.28
C ARG A 65 2.21 12.26 -14.60
N THR A 66 2.68 11.22 -15.27
CA THR A 66 3.62 10.24 -14.71
C THR A 66 4.90 10.18 -15.53
N THR A 67 5.31 11.30 -16.13
CA THR A 67 6.53 11.41 -16.96
C THR A 67 6.67 10.28 -18.00
N GLY A 68 5.55 9.92 -18.66
CA GLY A 68 5.48 8.87 -19.68
C GLY A 68 5.16 7.45 -19.18
N ALA A 69 5.19 7.18 -17.87
CA ALA A 69 5.03 5.82 -17.34
C ALA A 69 3.62 5.21 -17.49
N GLY A 70 2.57 6.03 -17.42
CA GLY A 70 1.18 5.58 -17.42
C GLY A 70 0.76 4.84 -16.14
N THR A 71 1.53 4.97 -15.04
CA THR A 71 1.34 4.30 -13.75
C THR A 71 1.86 5.15 -12.60
N TRP A 72 1.23 5.05 -11.42
CA TRP A 72 1.78 5.60 -10.17
C TRP A 72 2.77 4.61 -9.53
N PRO A 73 3.90 5.06 -8.99
CA PRO A 73 4.83 4.19 -8.26
C PRO A 73 4.34 3.96 -6.83
N VAL A 74 3.71 2.81 -6.58
CA VAL A 74 3.23 2.45 -5.24
C VAL A 74 4.36 1.79 -4.48
N THR A 75 4.74 2.35 -3.33
CA THR A 75 5.77 1.78 -2.48
C THR A 75 5.22 1.38 -1.14
N VAL A 76 5.43 0.13 -0.76
CA VAL A 76 5.10 -0.37 0.58
C VAL A 76 6.37 -0.58 1.38
N THR A 77 6.35 -0.09 2.62
CA THR A 77 7.33 -0.41 3.66
C THR A 77 6.63 -1.29 4.68
N ALA A 78 7.08 -2.52 4.83
CA ALA A 78 6.60 -3.48 5.83
C ALA A 78 7.50 -3.43 7.06
N HIS A 79 6.88 -3.24 8.22
CA HIS A 79 7.51 -3.11 9.53
C HIS A 79 7.40 -4.43 10.29
N TRP A 80 8.54 -5.03 10.60
CA TRP A 80 8.62 -6.32 11.25
C TRP A 80 9.17 -6.18 12.66
N THR A 81 8.54 -6.87 13.60
CA THR A 81 9.12 -7.13 14.92
C THR A 81 9.71 -8.52 14.92
N ILE A 82 10.99 -8.60 15.26
CA ILE A 82 11.73 -9.85 15.36
C ILE A 82 11.90 -10.17 16.83
N THR A 83 11.55 -11.39 17.22
CA THR A 83 11.87 -11.95 18.53
C THR A 83 12.86 -13.08 18.35
N TRP A 84 13.87 -13.15 19.21
CA TRP A 84 14.87 -14.21 19.14
C TRP A 84 15.21 -14.79 20.50
N THR A 85 15.66 -16.04 20.50
CA THR A 85 16.13 -16.76 21.68
C THR A 85 17.38 -17.55 21.32
N LEU A 86 18.47 -17.34 22.06
CA LEU A 86 19.72 -18.07 21.89
C LEU A 86 19.70 -19.39 22.65
N SER A 87 20.54 -20.34 22.22
CA SER A 87 20.75 -21.61 22.93
C SER A 87 21.29 -21.45 24.35
N THR A 88 21.78 -20.25 24.72
CA THR A 88 22.21 -19.88 26.07
C THR A 88 21.07 -19.38 26.96
N GLY A 89 19.84 -19.26 26.43
CA GLY A 89 18.67 -18.73 27.13
C GLY A 89 18.49 -17.22 27.04
N ALA A 90 19.45 -16.48 26.45
CA ALA A 90 19.29 -15.06 26.21
C ALA A 90 18.20 -14.79 25.17
N THR A 91 17.42 -13.73 25.39
CA THR A 91 16.31 -13.33 24.52
C THR A 91 16.42 -11.86 24.13
N GLY A 92 15.84 -11.48 23.00
CA GLY A 92 15.77 -10.08 22.59
C GLY A 92 14.72 -9.81 21.52
N THR A 93 14.58 -8.52 21.21
CA THR A 93 13.67 -8.01 20.19
C THR A 93 14.37 -7.00 19.30
N ASP A 94 14.12 -7.08 17.99
CA ASP A 94 14.64 -6.15 16.99
C ASP A 94 13.52 -5.69 16.05
N THR A 95 13.73 -4.60 15.33
CA THR A 95 12.80 -4.14 14.27
C THR A 95 13.50 -4.11 12.93
N VAL A 96 12.82 -4.57 11.89
CA VAL A 96 13.32 -4.58 10.52
C VAL A 96 12.28 -4.03 9.57
N ASP A 97 12.72 -3.16 8.67
CA ASP A 97 11.88 -2.64 7.59
C ASP A 97 12.28 -3.27 6.27
N THR A 98 11.29 -3.74 5.51
CA THR A 98 11.46 -4.21 4.13
C THR A 98 10.62 -3.37 3.19
N ARG A 99 11.16 -3.00 2.03
CA ARG A 99 10.49 -2.08 1.09
C ARG A 99 10.42 -2.67 -0.31
N THR A 100 9.28 -2.48 -0.99
CA THR A 100 9.13 -2.83 -2.41
C THR A 100 8.25 -1.80 -3.13
N THR A 101 8.53 -1.57 -4.41
CA THR A 101 7.80 -0.61 -5.26
C THR A 101 7.21 -1.34 -6.47
N VAL A 102 5.93 -1.09 -6.75
CA VAL A 102 5.19 -1.70 -7.86
C VAL A 102 4.49 -0.60 -8.67
N PRO A 103 4.54 -0.63 -10.01
CA PRO A 103 3.78 0.30 -10.84
C PRO A 103 2.29 -0.07 -10.83
N LEU A 104 1.44 0.86 -10.40
CA LEU A 104 -0.02 0.69 -10.40
C LEU A 104 -0.67 1.58 -11.48
N ARG A 105 -1.45 0.97 -12.36
CA ARG A 105 -2.27 1.70 -13.33
C ARG A 105 -3.59 2.10 -12.70
N VAL A 106 -3.87 3.40 -12.67
CA VAL A 106 -5.11 3.97 -12.13
C VAL A 106 -5.94 4.58 -13.26
N ARG A 107 -7.18 4.13 -13.38
CA ARG A 107 -8.16 4.59 -14.37
C ARG A 107 -9.40 5.12 -13.67
N GLU A 108 -10.22 5.81 -14.44
CA GLU A 108 -11.50 6.34 -14.01
C GLU A 108 -12.63 5.37 -14.32
N TRP A 109 -13.63 5.35 -13.45
CA TRP A 109 -14.89 4.64 -13.63
C TRP A 109 -15.96 5.65 -14.05
N HIS A 110 -16.61 5.39 -15.18
CA HIS A 110 -17.80 6.13 -15.61
C HIS A 110 -19.02 5.23 -15.45
N SER A 111 -20.00 5.67 -14.66
CA SER A 111 -21.34 5.06 -14.68
C SER A 111 -22.21 5.75 -15.72
N ILE A 112 -22.93 4.97 -16.51
CA ILE A 112 -24.00 5.47 -17.35
C ILE A 112 -25.34 5.17 -16.68
N LEU A 113 -26.20 6.18 -16.58
CA LEU A 113 -27.60 5.98 -16.23
C LEU A 113 -28.35 5.70 -17.54
N GLN A 114 -28.77 4.45 -17.74
CA GLN A 114 -29.73 4.14 -18.79
C GLN A 114 -31.14 4.34 -18.25
N ASN A 115 -31.87 5.29 -18.82
CA ASN A 115 -33.32 5.36 -18.65
C ASN A 115 -33.95 4.38 -19.64
N THR A 116 -34.24 3.16 -19.20
CA THR A 116 -35.00 2.19 -19.99
C THR A 116 -36.47 2.61 -19.95
N THR A 117 -36.84 3.51 -20.86
CA THR A 117 -38.25 3.67 -21.24
C THR A 117 -38.56 2.57 -22.24
N ASP A 118 -38.77 1.36 -21.74
CA ASP A 118 -39.41 0.31 -22.54
C ASP A 118 -40.86 0.76 -22.76
N ASN A 119 -41.19 1.07 -24.02
CA ASN A 119 -42.53 1.40 -24.49
C ASN A 119 -42.88 0.46 -25.63
#